data_AF-A0A964XWA0-F1
#
_entry.id   AF-A0A964XWA0-F1
#
_cell.length_a   1.000
_cell.length_b   1.000
_cell.length_c   1.000
_cell.angle_alpha   90.00
_cell.angle_beta   90.00
_cell.angle_gamma   90.00
#
_symmetry.space_group_name_H-M   'P 1'
#
loop_
_entity.id
_entity.type
_entity.pdbx_description
1 polymer ?
#
loop_
_entity_poly.entity_id
_entity_poly.type
_entity_poly.pdbx_seq_one_letter_code
_entity_poly.pdbx_strand_id
1 'polypeptide(L)' 'GNRWYRWLCHQQGLEPVAHYRHLVRLHSAPRLRPPFNTEAREAAGFSAQEIAFLSSDGVTESH' A
#
# COMPACT_ATOMS: atom_id res chain seq x y z
N GLY A 1 8.44 -1.79 9.10
CA GLY A 1 8.12 -0.61 8.27
C GLY A 1 8.39 -0.92 6.80
N ASN A 2 7.79 -0.17 5.88
CA ASN A 2 7.68 -0.51 4.45
C ASN A 2 9.02 -0.89 3.77
N ARG A 3 10.16 -0.37 4.26
CA ARG A 3 11.52 -0.76 3.83
C ARG A 3 11.80 -2.28 3.89
N TRP A 4 11.44 -2.95 4.98
CA TRP A 4 11.65 -4.40 5.12
C TRP A 4 10.77 -5.20 4.17
N TYR A 5 9.53 -4.73 3.95
CA TYR A 5 8.60 -5.33 2.99
C TYR A 5 9.15 -5.23 1.56
N ARG A 6 9.66 -4.07 1.15
CA ARG A 6 10.28 -3.87 -0.16
C ARG A 6 11.53 -4.75 -0.32
N TRP A 7 12.37 -4.83 0.69
CA TRP A 7 13.54 -5.71 0.69
C TRP A 7 13.15 -7.18 0.46
N LEU A 8 12.13 -7.68 1.18
CA LEU A 8 11.63 -9.03 1.00
C LEU A 8 11.03 -9.25 -0.40
N CYS A 9 10.28 -8.28 -0.91
CA CYS A 9 9.73 -8.33 -2.27
C CYS A 9 10.85 -8.44 -3.32
N HIS A 10 11.90 -7.62 -3.20
CA HIS A 10 13.07 -7.70 -4.08
C HIS A 10 13.77 -9.07 -4.01
N GLN A 11 13.93 -9.63 -2.82
CA GLN A 11 14.54 -10.97 -2.65
C GLN A 11 13.71 -12.07 -3.31
N GLN A 12 12.38 -11.91 -3.36
CA GLN A 12 11.47 -12.88 -3.97
C GLN A 12 11.10 -12.54 -5.42
N GLY A 13 11.69 -11.50 -6.02
CA GLY A 13 11.36 -11.03 -7.37
C GLY A 13 9.93 -10.49 -7.51
N LEU A 14 9.32 -10.07 -6.40
CA LEU A 14 7.96 -9.52 -6.36
C LEU A 14 8.00 -8.00 -6.49
N GLU A 15 7.05 -7.46 -7.25
CA GLU A 15 6.81 -6.03 -7.28
C GLU A 15 6.03 -5.59 -6.03
N PRO A 16 6.62 -4.76 -5.12
CA PRO A 16 6.03 -4.47 -3.82
C PRO A 16 4.63 -3.88 -3.90
N VAL A 17 4.40 -2.96 -4.84
CA VAL A 17 3.10 -2.29 -4.99
C VAL A 17 2.04 -3.27 -5.50
N ALA A 18 2.37 -4.06 -6.52
CA ALA A 18 1.47 -5.05 -7.08
C ALA A 18 1.14 -6.17 -6.07
N HIS A 19 2.15 -6.63 -5.34
CA HIS A 19 1.99 -7.65 -4.31
C HIS A 19 1.15 -7.13 -3.13
N TYR A 20 1.35 -5.87 -2.72
CA TYR A 20 0.55 -5.25 -1.68
C TYR A 20 -0.92 -5.15 -2.08
N ARG A 21 -1.22 -4.78 -3.33
CA ARG A 21 -2.58 -4.78 -3.89
C ARG A 21 -3.23 -6.16 -3.85
N HIS A 22 -2.47 -7.20 -4.16
CA HIS A 22 -2.95 -8.57 -4.07
C HIS A 22 -3.31 -8.94 -2.63
N LEU A 23 -2.46 -8.62 -1.65
CA LEU A 23 -2.70 -8.88 -0.24
C LEU A 23 -3.92 -8.11 0.30
N VAL A 24 -4.09 -6.85 -0.08
CA VAL A 24 -5.26 -6.04 0.29
C VAL A 24 -6.56 -6.70 -0.18
N ARG A 25 -6.59 -7.22 -1.40
CA ARG A 25 -7.74 -7.96 -1.95
C ARG A 25 -7.95 -9.29 -1.24
N LEU A 26 -6.88 -10.07 -1.07
CA LEU A 26 -6.92 -11.40 -0.46
C LEU A 26 -7.44 -11.35 0.98
N HIS A 27 -7.00 -10.35 1.75
CA HIS A 27 -7.36 -10.20 3.15
C HIS A 27 -8.52 -9.23 3.39
N SER A 28 -9.17 -8.74 2.33
CA SER A 28 -10.28 -7.78 2.41
C SER A 28 -9.97 -6.63 3.38
N ALA A 29 -8.76 -6.09 3.28
CA ALA A 29 -8.28 -5.10 4.24
C ALA A 29 -9.23 -3.89 4.24
N PRO A 30 -9.66 -3.42 5.43
CA PRO A 30 -10.63 -2.34 5.52
C PRO A 30 -10.09 -1.06 4.88
N ARG A 31 -10.98 -0.31 4.22
CA ARG A 31 -10.65 0.99 3.64
C ARG A 31 -10.01 1.87 4.70
N LEU A 32 -8.91 2.54 4.34
CA LEU A 32 -8.22 3.44 5.25
C LEU A 32 -9.14 4.61 5.56
N ARG A 33 -9.56 4.72 6.82
CA ARG A 33 -10.42 5.81 7.28
C ARG A 33 -9.60 7.10 7.31
N PRO A 34 -10.11 8.22 6.76
CA PRO A 34 -9.46 9.51 6.89
C PRO A 34 -9.38 9.95 8.36
N PRO A 35 -8.37 10.77 8.73
CA PRO A 35 -7.43 11.47 7.86
C PRO A 35 -6.29 10.57 7.36
N PHE A 36 -6.08 10.60 6.05
CA PHE A 36 -4.99 9.88 5.43
C PHE A 36 -3.67 10.61 5.74
N ASN A 37 -2.97 10.17 6.79
CA ASN A 37 -1.68 10.77 7.17
C ASN A 37 -0.59 10.38 6.15
N THR A 38 -0.44 11.19 5.11
CA THR A 38 0.56 11.05 4.05
C THR A 38 1.98 11.20 4.60
N GLU A 39 2.22 12.24 5.41
CA GLU A 39 3.54 12.56 5.96
C GLU A 39 4.11 11.41 6.82
N ALA A 40 3.28 10.79 7.67
CA ALA A 40 3.69 9.62 8.45
C ALA A 40 4.01 8.41 7.55
N ARG A 41 3.35 8.27 6.40
CA ARG A 41 3.63 7.19 5.43
C ARG A 41 4.91 7.45 4.64
N GLU A 42 5.17 8.69 4.25
CA GLU A 42 6.44 9.08 3.65
C GLU A 42 7.59 8.80 4.62
N ALA A 43 7.45 9.22 5.88
CA ALA A 43 8.42 8.94 6.94
C ALA A 43 8.61 7.43 7.18
N ALA A 44 7.55 6.63 7.04
CA ALA A 44 7.60 5.17 7.12
C ALA A 44 8.22 4.48 5.89
N GLY A 45 8.53 5.23 4.82
CA GLY A 45 9.17 4.76 3.60
C GLY A 45 8.20 4.26 2.54
N PHE A 46 6.99 4.79 2.48
CA PHE A 46 6.08 4.61 1.35
C PHE A 46 6.48 5.56 0.22
N SER A 47 6.51 5.02 -1.00
CA SER A 47 6.71 5.81 -2.21
C SER A 47 5.45 6.61 -2.55
N ALA A 48 5.61 7.67 -3.34
CA ALA A 48 4.51 8.49 -3.83
C ALA A 48 3.43 7.65 -4.54
N GLN A 49 3.80 6.59 -5.28
CA GLN A 49 2.83 5.67 -5.91
C GLN A 49 2.03 4.86 -4.88
N GLU A 50 2.68 4.35 -3.84
CA GLU A 50 1.99 3.60 -2.77
C GLU A 50 1.03 4.52 -2.01
N ILE A 51 1.45 5.75 -1.74
CA ILE A 51 0.63 6.78 -1.09
C ILE A 51 -0.56 7.15 -1.98
N ALA A 52 -0.34 7.43 -3.26
CA ALA A 52 -1.41 7.73 -4.21
C ALA A 52 -2.42 6.58 -4.31
N PHE A 53 -1.95 5.33 -4.35
CA PHE A 53 -2.80 4.14 -4.35
C PHE A 53 -3.64 4.04 -3.06
N LEU A 54 -3.03 4.28 -1.91
CA LEU A 54 -3.70 4.22 -0.61
C LEU A 54 -4.66 5.40 -0.36
N SER A 55 -4.37 6.58 -0.93
CA SER A 55 -5.20 7.79 -0.89
C SER A 55 -6.39 7.72 -1.86
N SER A 56 -6.24 7.04 -2.99
CA SER A 56 -7.27 6.96 -4.05
C SER A 56 -8.33 5.88 -3.84
N ASP A 57 -8.45 5.35 -2.62
CA ASP A 57 -9.28 4.21 -2.23
C ASP A 57 -8.75 2.83 -2.67
N GLY A 58 -8.53 1.97 -1.69
CA GLY A 58 -8.11 0.57 -1.89
C GLY A 58 -9.06 -0.30 -2.73
N VAL A 59 -10.28 0.15 -3.03
CA VAL A 59 -11.24 -0.50 -3.94
C VAL A 59 -12.26 0.55 -4.39
N THR A 60 -12.08 1.19 -5.55
CA THR A 60 -13.21 1.82 -6.25
C THR A 60 -14.01 0.69 -6.91
N GLU A 61 -14.86 0.02 -6.13
CA GLU A 61 -16.01 -0.69 -6.70
C GLU A 61 -17.20 0.24 -6.52
N SER A 62 -17.61 0.79 -7.65
CA SER A 62 -18.77 1.65 -7.84
C SER A 62 -20.03 0.92 -7.37
N HIS A 63 -20.90 1.63 -6.66
CA HIS A 63 -22.34 1.37 -6.62
C HIS A 63 -23.04 2.68 -6.96
#